data_AF-A0AA96W176-F1
#
_entry.id   AF-A0AA96W176-F1
#
_cell.length_a   1.000
_cell.length_b   1.000
_cell.length_c   1.000
_cell.angle_alpha   90.00
_cell.angle_beta   90.00
_cell.angle_gamma   90.00
#
_symmetry.space_group_name_H-M   'P 1'
#
loop_
_entity.id
_entity.type
_entity.pdbx_description
1 polymer ?
#
loop_
_entity_poly.entity_id
_entity_poly.type
_entity_poly.pdbx_seq_one_letter_code
_entity_poly.pdbx_strand_id
1 'polypeptide(L)'
;MTNLGLKIVQMPVPAAKVGIKCPNAMTPQWLTIHNTANDASALAEISYMNGNWNEVSYHWAVDDVQAIQAIAHNRNAWHCGDGLGPGNLTSIGIEICHSLTPGNPRYAKSEDNGAKLAAIILHQMGWGIDRIRKHQDWSGKYCPHRILDNGNWEGFKRKVQSYLAQLQGKSVATPQPAPQVATVQPRQAGAQTGAQEYAEAGRFTASEDIYFRNEPNLSGKTQGMYYKGETVRYDRVRVEYNGFVWISWVSARAGVRRWMPIKVRKNGQTVETWGRVE
;
A
#
# COMPACT_ATOMS: atom_id res chain seq x y z
N MET A 1 -8.72 -19.13 9.20
CA MET A 1 -8.65 -18.27 7.99
C MET A 1 -7.27 -18.43 7.38
N THR A 2 -7.12 -19.23 6.33
CA THR A 2 -5.80 -19.67 5.82
C THR A 2 -5.10 -18.64 4.92
N ASN A 3 -5.80 -17.61 4.44
CA ASN A 3 -5.32 -16.66 3.44
C ASN A 3 -5.51 -15.18 3.81
N LEU A 4 -5.78 -14.84 5.08
CA LEU A 4 -5.93 -13.45 5.55
C LEU A 4 -6.96 -12.61 4.77
N GLY A 5 -7.97 -13.27 4.17
CA GLY A 5 -8.95 -12.61 3.32
C GLY A 5 -8.41 -12.13 1.96
N LEU A 6 -7.18 -12.50 1.59
CA LEU A 6 -6.59 -12.21 0.30
C LEU A 6 -7.11 -13.20 -0.75
N LYS A 7 -7.68 -12.69 -1.85
CA LYS A 7 -8.04 -13.50 -3.00
C LYS A 7 -6.76 -13.96 -3.72
N ILE A 8 -6.56 -15.27 -3.78
CA ILE A 8 -5.42 -15.91 -4.46
C ILE A 8 -5.92 -16.57 -5.73
N VAL A 9 -5.23 -16.30 -6.84
CA VAL A 9 -5.56 -16.81 -8.18
C VAL A 9 -4.30 -17.44 -8.79
N GLN A 10 -4.49 -18.51 -9.58
CA GLN A 10 -3.42 -19.13 -10.37
C GLN A 10 -3.59 -18.75 -11.84
N MET A 11 -2.51 -18.28 -12.46
CA MET A 11 -2.41 -18.03 -13.91
C MET A 11 -1.01 -18.48 -14.37
N PRO A 12 -0.76 -19.80 -14.42
CA PRO A 12 0.56 -20.34 -14.65
C PRO A 12 1.11 -19.93 -16.02
N VAL A 13 2.44 -19.76 -16.09
CA VAL A 13 3.16 -19.56 -17.36
C VAL A 13 2.79 -20.67 -18.35
N PRO A 14 2.51 -20.34 -19.64
CA PRO A 14 2.25 -21.34 -20.66
C PRO A 14 3.39 -22.36 -20.78
N ALA A 15 3.09 -23.65 -20.96
CA ALA A 15 4.09 -24.72 -21.00
C ALA A 15 5.24 -24.44 -21.99
N ALA A 16 4.92 -23.90 -23.17
CA ALA A 16 5.89 -23.53 -24.20
C ALA A 16 6.91 -22.45 -23.77
N LYS A 17 6.65 -21.72 -22.68
CA LYS A 17 7.47 -20.63 -22.18
C LYS A 17 8.22 -20.97 -20.89
N VAL A 18 8.04 -22.17 -20.34
CA VAL A 18 8.73 -22.60 -19.11
C VAL A 18 10.26 -22.54 -19.27
N GLY A 19 10.79 -22.96 -20.42
CA GLY A 19 12.22 -22.92 -20.71
C GLY A 19 12.83 -21.52 -20.79
N ILE A 20 12.02 -20.46 -20.82
CA ILE A 20 12.45 -19.06 -20.92
C ILE A 20 12.14 -18.32 -19.62
N LYS A 21 10.93 -18.49 -19.10
CA LYS A 21 10.45 -17.76 -17.92
C LYS A 21 10.96 -18.34 -16.61
N CYS A 22 11.15 -19.65 -16.53
CA CYS A 22 11.51 -20.33 -15.29
C CYS A 22 12.22 -21.66 -15.57
N PRO A 23 13.38 -21.68 -16.27
CA PRO A 23 14.01 -22.91 -16.74
C PRO A 23 14.57 -23.81 -15.62
N ASN A 24 14.94 -23.24 -14.49
CA ASN A 24 15.66 -23.95 -13.44
C ASN A 24 14.72 -24.42 -12.33
N ALA A 25 14.97 -25.64 -11.83
CA ALA A 25 14.40 -26.06 -10.55
C ALA A 25 14.97 -25.18 -9.43
N MET A 26 14.15 -24.93 -8.41
CA MET A 26 14.52 -24.08 -7.28
C MET A 26 14.07 -24.74 -5.97
N THR A 27 14.96 -24.78 -5.00
CA THR A 27 14.58 -24.90 -3.60
C THR A 27 14.57 -23.49 -3.02
N PRO A 28 13.39 -22.91 -2.73
CA PRO A 28 13.31 -21.53 -2.27
C PRO A 28 14.02 -21.39 -0.91
N GLN A 29 14.71 -20.28 -0.70
CA GLN A 29 15.41 -19.92 0.55
C GLN A 29 15.09 -18.50 1.03
N TRP A 30 14.58 -17.66 0.11
CA TRP A 30 14.30 -16.25 0.35
C TRP A 30 12.99 -15.83 -0.31
N LEU A 31 12.43 -14.72 0.16
CA LEU A 31 11.31 -14.01 -0.46
C LEU A 31 11.78 -12.59 -0.83
N THR A 32 11.62 -12.21 -2.09
CA THR A 32 12.05 -10.91 -2.62
C THR A 32 10.85 -10.03 -2.96
N ILE A 33 10.84 -8.82 -2.42
CA ILE A 33 9.79 -7.82 -2.64
C ILE A 33 10.21 -6.84 -3.73
N HIS A 34 9.29 -6.58 -4.66
CA HIS A 34 9.42 -5.63 -5.75
C HIS A 34 8.23 -4.67 -5.80
N ASN A 35 8.44 -3.55 -6.48
CA ASN A 35 7.39 -2.67 -6.96
C ASN A 35 7.46 -2.67 -8.47
N THR A 36 6.29 -2.76 -9.12
CA THR A 36 6.20 -2.87 -10.58
C THR A 36 6.74 -1.65 -11.33
N ALA A 37 6.83 -0.49 -10.66
CA ALA A 37 6.99 0.82 -11.29
C ALA A 37 5.94 1.06 -12.40
N ASN A 38 4.73 0.56 -12.18
CA ASN A 38 3.60 0.68 -13.10
C ASN A 38 2.28 0.87 -12.32
N ASP A 39 1.24 1.35 -13.01
CA ASP A 39 -0.11 1.50 -12.49
C ASP A 39 -1.09 0.41 -12.97
N ALA A 40 -0.56 -0.66 -13.58
CA ALA A 40 -1.32 -1.83 -13.99
C ALA A 40 -1.76 -2.72 -12.82
N SER A 41 -2.84 -3.48 -13.02
CA SER A 41 -3.32 -4.50 -12.08
C SER A 41 -2.46 -5.76 -12.10
N ALA A 42 -2.61 -6.62 -11.10
CA ALA A 42 -1.91 -7.91 -11.04
C ALA A 42 -2.26 -8.80 -12.25
N LEU A 43 -3.51 -8.73 -12.73
CA LEU A 43 -3.94 -9.45 -13.94
C LEU A 43 -3.19 -8.96 -15.17
N ALA A 44 -3.07 -7.64 -15.35
CA ALA A 44 -2.37 -7.07 -16.49
C ALA A 44 -0.86 -7.37 -16.46
N GLU A 45 -0.23 -7.26 -15.29
CA GLU A 45 1.17 -7.61 -15.06
C GLU A 45 1.46 -9.06 -15.45
N ILE A 46 0.71 -10.02 -14.91
CA ILE A 46 0.88 -11.45 -15.21
C ILE A 46 0.52 -11.78 -16.67
N SER A 47 -0.53 -11.17 -17.22
CA SER A 47 -0.90 -11.36 -18.62
C SER A 47 0.20 -10.90 -19.57
N TYR A 48 0.81 -9.73 -19.29
CA TYR A 48 1.93 -9.22 -20.06
C TYR A 48 3.16 -10.14 -19.94
N MET A 49 3.52 -10.54 -18.71
CA MET A 49 4.66 -11.43 -18.45
C MET A 49 4.49 -12.77 -19.19
N ASN A 50 3.31 -13.39 -19.10
CA ASN A 50 2.99 -14.63 -19.81
C ASN A 50 2.89 -14.46 -21.33
N GLY A 51 2.51 -13.25 -21.81
CA GLY A 51 2.32 -12.95 -23.22
C GLY A 51 3.62 -12.87 -24.02
N ASN A 52 4.70 -12.37 -23.41
CA ASN A 52 5.98 -12.14 -24.08
C ASN A 52 6.99 -13.31 -23.94
N TRP A 53 8.10 -13.22 -24.68
CA TRP A 53 9.18 -14.22 -24.74
C TRP A 53 10.48 -13.76 -24.08
N ASN A 54 10.43 -12.70 -23.24
CA ASN A 54 11.62 -12.17 -22.57
C ASN A 54 12.03 -13.05 -21.38
N GLU A 55 13.32 -13.11 -21.07
CA GLU A 55 13.85 -13.70 -19.82
C GLU A 55 13.66 -12.74 -18.62
N VAL A 56 12.41 -12.34 -18.40
CA VAL A 56 11.96 -11.52 -17.28
C VAL A 56 10.67 -12.12 -16.76
N SER A 57 10.65 -12.44 -15.48
CA SER A 57 9.52 -13.14 -14.85
C SER A 57 9.57 -13.01 -13.33
N TYR A 58 8.43 -13.22 -12.69
CA TYR A 58 8.27 -13.20 -11.24
C TYR A 58 7.18 -14.20 -10.84
N HIS A 59 7.24 -14.70 -9.61
CA HIS A 59 6.31 -15.72 -9.15
C HIS A 59 4.91 -15.18 -8.94
N TRP A 60 4.81 -13.96 -8.41
CA TRP A 60 3.55 -13.34 -8.02
C TRP A 60 3.45 -11.88 -8.45
N ALA A 61 2.27 -11.45 -8.84
CA ALA A 61 1.86 -10.04 -8.81
C ALA A 61 0.68 -9.86 -7.85
N VAL A 62 0.64 -8.73 -7.15
CA VAL A 62 -0.42 -8.42 -6.17
C VAL A 62 -0.85 -6.97 -6.27
N ASP A 63 -2.16 -6.77 -6.40
CA ASP A 63 -2.82 -5.48 -6.45
C ASP A 63 -3.78 -5.28 -5.28
N ASP A 64 -4.61 -4.25 -5.34
CA ASP A 64 -5.59 -3.90 -4.32
C ASP A 64 -6.76 -4.89 -4.19
N VAL A 65 -6.91 -5.82 -5.16
CA VAL A 65 -8.01 -6.77 -5.25
C VAL A 65 -7.55 -8.21 -4.99
N GLN A 66 -6.43 -8.64 -5.56
CA GLN A 66 -6.01 -10.04 -5.57
C GLN A 66 -4.50 -10.23 -5.73
N ALA A 67 -4.03 -11.44 -5.40
CA ALA A 67 -2.71 -11.94 -5.72
C ALA A 67 -2.81 -13.04 -6.78
N ILE A 68 -1.96 -12.97 -7.81
CA ILE A 68 -1.94 -13.94 -8.92
C ILE A 68 -0.57 -14.59 -8.99
N GLN A 69 -0.53 -15.92 -8.92
CA GLN A 69 0.69 -16.70 -9.11
C GLN A 69 0.83 -17.14 -10.56
N ALA A 70 2.01 -16.91 -11.16
CA ALA A 70 2.35 -17.43 -12.48
C ALA A 70 3.44 -18.49 -12.48
N ILE A 71 4.33 -18.48 -11.49
CA ILE A 71 5.43 -19.46 -11.40
C ILE A 71 5.35 -20.17 -10.05
N ALA A 72 5.39 -21.51 -10.10
CA ALA A 72 5.45 -22.35 -8.92
C ALA A 72 6.76 -22.10 -8.14
N HIS A 73 6.71 -22.18 -6.81
CA HIS A 73 7.87 -21.86 -5.96
C HIS A 73 9.03 -22.85 -6.09
N ASN A 74 8.83 -23.99 -6.73
CA ASN A 74 9.89 -24.97 -7.03
C ASN A 74 10.64 -24.69 -8.34
N ARG A 75 10.40 -23.53 -8.97
CA ARG A 75 11.12 -23.07 -10.17
C ARG A 75 11.59 -21.63 -9.99
N ASN A 76 12.72 -21.31 -10.60
CA ASN A 76 13.29 -19.97 -10.55
C ASN A 76 12.42 -18.96 -11.30
N ALA A 77 12.69 -17.67 -11.11
CA ALA A 77 12.20 -16.60 -11.96
C ALA A 77 13.32 -15.58 -12.19
N TRP A 78 13.19 -14.73 -13.22
CA TRP A 78 14.19 -13.75 -13.62
C TRP A 78 13.77 -12.35 -13.20
N HIS A 79 14.01 -11.99 -11.94
CA HIS A 79 13.54 -10.72 -11.35
C HIS A 79 14.56 -9.94 -10.52
N CYS A 80 15.68 -10.52 -10.09
CA CYS A 80 16.64 -9.87 -9.19
C CYS A 80 17.81 -9.18 -9.89
N GLY A 81 17.96 -9.38 -11.20
CA GLY A 81 19.04 -8.75 -11.97
C GLY A 81 20.45 -9.21 -11.57
N ASP A 82 20.59 -10.35 -10.89
CA ASP A 82 21.85 -10.91 -10.41
C ASP A 82 22.32 -12.12 -11.24
N GLY A 83 21.80 -12.28 -12.47
CA GLY A 83 22.15 -13.37 -13.37
C GLY A 83 21.80 -14.74 -12.77
N LEU A 84 22.78 -15.65 -12.71
CA LEU A 84 22.67 -16.94 -12.03
C LEU A 84 22.92 -16.84 -10.51
N GLY A 85 22.76 -15.65 -9.95
CA GLY A 85 22.92 -15.38 -8.53
C GLY A 85 21.77 -15.90 -7.66
N PRO A 86 21.95 -15.82 -6.33
CA PRO A 86 21.00 -16.36 -5.36
C PRO A 86 19.63 -15.69 -5.38
N GLY A 87 19.53 -14.42 -5.78
CA GLY A 87 18.26 -13.71 -5.93
C GLY A 87 17.36 -14.41 -6.94
N ASN A 88 17.83 -14.57 -8.18
CA ASN A 88 17.07 -15.27 -9.22
C ASN A 88 16.88 -16.77 -8.94
N LEU A 89 17.90 -17.46 -8.42
CA LEU A 89 17.90 -18.93 -8.33
C LEU A 89 17.37 -19.50 -7.02
N THR A 90 17.19 -18.69 -5.97
CA THR A 90 16.77 -19.19 -4.65
C THR A 90 15.68 -18.35 -3.99
N SER A 91 15.17 -17.29 -4.64
CA SER A 91 14.12 -16.46 -4.05
C SER A 91 12.81 -16.50 -4.82
N ILE A 92 11.71 -16.37 -4.07
CA ILE A 92 10.37 -16.16 -4.61
C ILE A 92 10.16 -14.65 -4.80
N GLY A 93 9.79 -14.20 -6.00
CA GLY A 93 9.53 -12.79 -6.31
C GLY A 93 8.06 -12.40 -6.18
N ILE A 94 7.77 -11.33 -5.43
CA ILE A 94 6.46 -10.65 -5.39
C ILE A 94 6.58 -9.27 -6.01
N GLU A 95 5.80 -9.00 -7.05
CA GLU A 95 5.58 -7.67 -7.62
C GLU A 95 4.36 -6.99 -7.02
N ILE A 96 4.55 -5.87 -6.31
CA ILE A 96 3.46 -5.05 -5.78
C ILE A 96 3.08 -3.97 -6.81
N CYS A 97 1.84 -4.05 -7.28
CA CYS A 97 1.26 -3.20 -8.32
C CYS A 97 0.98 -1.76 -7.86
N HIS A 98 0.58 -0.90 -8.81
CA HIS A 98 0.14 0.48 -8.58
C HIS A 98 1.19 1.43 -7.98
N SER A 99 2.47 1.11 -8.16
CA SER A 99 3.57 1.81 -7.47
C SER A 99 4.09 3.05 -8.19
N LEU A 100 3.84 3.18 -9.51
CA LEU A 100 4.42 4.24 -10.34
C LEU A 100 4.05 5.63 -9.84
N THR A 101 2.76 5.93 -9.77
CA THR A 101 2.28 7.26 -9.42
C THR A 101 2.35 7.48 -7.91
N PRO A 102 3.14 8.46 -7.40
CA PRO A 102 3.11 8.83 -5.99
C PRO A 102 1.69 9.18 -5.54
N GLY A 103 1.29 8.68 -4.38
CA GLY A 103 -0.07 8.92 -3.87
C GLY A 103 -1.19 8.19 -4.61
N ASN A 104 -0.88 7.24 -5.51
CA ASN A 104 -1.92 6.38 -6.11
C ASN A 104 -2.75 5.72 -4.99
N PRO A 105 -4.07 5.99 -4.91
CA PRO A 105 -4.89 5.51 -3.80
C PRO A 105 -4.99 3.98 -3.76
N ARG A 106 -4.72 3.28 -4.87
CA ARG A 106 -4.70 1.81 -4.93
C ARG A 106 -3.41 1.21 -4.38
N TYR A 107 -2.31 1.97 -4.38
CA TYR A 107 -1.01 1.48 -3.93
C TYR A 107 -1.03 1.03 -2.46
N ALA A 108 -1.61 1.84 -1.56
CA ALA A 108 -1.63 1.52 -0.13
C ALA A 108 -2.30 0.17 0.15
N LYS A 109 -3.36 -0.15 -0.60
CA LYS A 109 -4.03 -1.44 -0.52
C LYS A 109 -3.23 -2.57 -1.17
N SER A 110 -2.55 -2.29 -2.28
CA SER A 110 -1.64 -3.24 -2.94
C SER A 110 -0.45 -3.61 -2.06
N GLU A 111 0.13 -2.63 -1.35
CA GLU A 111 1.21 -2.86 -0.37
C GLU A 111 0.71 -3.70 0.82
N ASP A 112 -0.47 -3.43 1.35
CA ASP A 112 -1.09 -4.24 2.42
C ASP A 112 -1.33 -5.69 1.96
N ASN A 113 -1.89 -5.87 0.77
CA ASN A 113 -2.10 -7.19 0.18
C ASN A 113 -0.76 -7.89 -0.11
N GLY A 114 0.27 -7.15 -0.53
CA GLY A 114 1.63 -7.68 -0.67
C GLY A 114 2.23 -8.14 0.65
N ALA A 115 1.98 -7.41 1.74
CA ALA A 115 2.40 -7.84 3.08
C ALA A 115 1.68 -9.11 3.54
N LYS A 116 0.37 -9.24 3.24
CA LYS A 116 -0.41 -10.47 3.49
C LYS A 116 0.13 -11.64 2.68
N LEU A 117 0.38 -11.44 1.38
CA LEU A 117 0.91 -12.48 0.51
C LEU A 117 2.28 -12.96 1.01
N ALA A 118 3.17 -12.03 1.38
CA ALA A 118 4.46 -12.37 1.95
C ALA A 118 4.32 -13.22 3.23
N ALA A 119 3.43 -12.83 4.15
CA ALA A 119 3.17 -13.60 5.37
C ALA A 119 2.63 -15.02 5.08
N ILE A 120 1.73 -15.15 4.09
CA ILE A 120 1.19 -16.45 3.66
C ILE A 120 2.32 -17.36 3.14
N ILE A 121 3.20 -16.82 2.30
CA ILE A 121 4.34 -17.59 1.76
C ILE A 121 5.32 -17.96 2.86
N LEU A 122 5.67 -17.04 3.76
CA LEU A 122 6.54 -17.36 4.91
C LEU A 122 5.94 -18.47 5.77
N HIS A 123 4.64 -18.41 6.04
CA HIS A 123 3.95 -19.46 6.80
C HIS A 123 4.00 -20.81 6.09
N GLN A 124 3.73 -20.85 4.78
CA GLN A 124 3.79 -22.08 3.97
C GLN A 124 5.18 -22.72 3.96
N MET A 125 6.23 -21.89 4.00
CA MET A 125 7.63 -22.35 3.99
C MET A 125 8.20 -22.60 5.39
N GLY A 126 7.46 -22.32 6.45
CA GLY A 126 7.96 -22.40 7.83
C GLY A 126 9.05 -21.36 8.15
N TRP A 127 9.04 -20.22 7.48
CA TRP A 127 10.08 -19.19 7.59
C TRP A 127 9.70 -18.04 8.52
N GLY A 128 10.73 -17.37 9.04
CA GLY A 128 10.63 -16.10 9.75
C GLY A 128 10.81 -14.89 8.82
N ILE A 129 10.65 -13.70 9.41
CA ILE A 129 10.79 -12.41 8.71
C ILE A 129 12.22 -12.15 8.19
N ASP A 130 13.21 -12.86 8.74
CA ASP A 130 14.61 -12.84 8.34
C ASP A 130 14.83 -13.32 6.89
N ARG A 131 13.85 -14.03 6.31
CA ARG A 131 13.90 -14.52 4.93
C ARG A 131 13.39 -13.53 3.88
N ILE A 132 12.98 -12.33 4.28
CA ILE A 132 12.57 -11.28 3.36
C ILE A 132 13.73 -10.37 2.97
N ARG A 133 13.90 -10.17 1.65
CA ARG A 133 14.81 -9.20 1.05
C ARG A 133 14.06 -8.26 0.10
N LYS A 134 14.63 -7.09 -0.16
CA LYS A 134 14.23 -6.23 -1.29
C LYS A 134 15.10 -6.55 -2.50
N HIS A 135 14.61 -6.28 -3.72
CA HIS A 135 15.44 -6.40 -4.94
C HIS A 135 16.80 -5.73 -4.77
N GLN A 136 16.81 -4.52 -4.18
CA GLN A 136 18.02 -3.76 -3.91
C GLN A 136 19.12 -4.53 -3.17
N ASP A 137 18.77 -5.50 -2.31
CA ASP A 137 19.73 -6.30 -1.56
C ASP A 137 20.51 -7.30 -2.43
N TRP A 138 20.05 -7.55 -3.67
CA TRP A 138 20.66 -8.49 -4.61
C TRP A 138 21.55 -7.81 -5.64
N SER A 139 21.06 -6.74 -6.28
CA SER A 139 21.72 -6.10 -7.42
C SER A 139 21.98 -4.60 -7.24
N GLY A 140 21.53 -4.01 -6.13
CA GLY A 140 21.60 -2.57 -5.91
C GLY A 140 20.52 -1.75 -6.62
N LYS A 141 19.67 -2.37 -7.48
CA LYS A 141 18.54 -1.67 -8.11
C LYS A 141 17.64 -1.06 -7.04
N TYR A 142 17.27 0.22 -7.22
CA TYR A 142 16.35 0.91 -6.32
C TYR A 142 14.91 0.37 -6.47
N CYS A 143 14.65 -0.76 -5.83
CA CYS A 143 13.40 -1.49 -5.84
C CYS A 143 13.25 -2.27 -4.53
N PRO A 144 12.09 -2.25 -3.83
CA PRO A 144 10.79 -1.67 -4.20
C PRO A 144 10.72 -0.13 -4.04
N HIS A 145 10.70 0.60 -5.15
CA HIS A 145 10.95 2.06 -5.16
C HIS A 145 9.98 2.87 -4.29
N ARG A 146 8.67 2.57 -4.33
CA ARG A 146 7.66 3.33 -3.56
C ARG A 146 7.76 3.08 -2.07
N ILE A 147 8.12 1.86 -1.64
CA ILE A 147 8.39 1.55 -0.23
C ILE A 147 9.64 2.30 0.25
N LEU A 148 10.67 2.37 -0.60
CA LEU A 148 11.92 3.07 -0.30
C LEU A 148 11.74 4.59 -0.28
N ASP A 149 10.98 5.16 -1.23
CA ASP A 149 10.62 6.58 -1.28
C ASP A 149 9.93 7.03 0.01
N ASN A 150 9.05 6.17 0.54
CA ASN A 150 8.33 6.42 1.79
C ASN A 150 9.19 6.15 3.04
N GLY A 151 10.46 5.73 2.89
CA GLY A 151 11.33 5.34 4.00
C GLY A 151 10.80 4.19 4.86
N ASN A 152 9.90 3.36 4.31
CA ASN A 152 9.01 2.51 5.12
C ASN A 152 9.27 1.00 4.97
N TRP A 153 10.48 0.59 4.57
CA TRP A 153 10.83 -0.83 4.45
C TRP A 153 10.63 -1.61 5.76
N GLU A 154 11.06 -1.05 6.89
CA GLU A 154 10.86 -1.70 8.19
C GLU A 154 9.38 -1.70 8.62
N GLY A 155 8.58 -0.72 8.21
CA GLY A 155 7.13 -0.74 8.43
C GLY A 155 6.43 -1.82 7.60
N PHE A 156 6.86 -2.03 6.36
CA PHE A 156 6.41 -3.16 5.55
C PHE A 156 6.72 -4.49 6.24
N LYS A 157 7.97 -4.70 6.70
CA LYS A 157 8.36 -5.92 7.43
C LYS A 157 7.53 -6.12 8.71
N ARG A 158 7.22 -5.05 9.45
CA ARG A 158 6.32 -5.14 10.63
C ARG A 158 4.91 -5.59 10.26
N LYS A 159 4.33 -5.09 9.15
CA LYS A 159 3.03 -5.58 8.66
C LYS A 159 3.09 -7.07 8.34
N VAL A 160 4.12 -7.52 7.63
CA VAL A 160 4.32 -8.94 7.32
C VAL A 160 4.42 -9.78 8.60
N GLN A 161 5.25 -9.37 9.56
CA GLN A 161 5.44 -10.08 10.82
C GLN A 161 4.12 -10.22 11.61
N SER A 162 3.29 -9.16 11.61
CA SER A 162 1.96 -9.20 12.23
C SER A 162 1.05 -10.23 11.57
N TYR A 163 0.96 -10.20 10.24
CA TYR A 163 0.16 -11.16 9.48
C TYR A 163 0.67 -12.60 9.61
N LEU A 164 1.99 -12.80 9.65
CA LEU A 164 2.60 -14.12 9.86
C LEU A 164 2.23 -14.68 11.24
N ALA A 165 2.30 -13.84 12.27
CA ALA A 165 1.94 -14.26 13.61
C ALA A 165 0.43 -14.60 13.73
N GLN A 166 -0.46 -13.85 13.04
CA GLN A 166 -1.88 -14.21 12.93
C GLN A 166 -2.09 -15.60 12.29
N LEU A 167 -1.33 -15.93 11.25
CA LEU A 167 -1.42 -17.23 10.58
C LEU A 167 -0.92 -18.39 11.46
N GLN A 168 0.10 -18.16 12.28
CA GLN A 168 0.68 -19.19 13.16
C GLN A 168 -0.21 -19.57 14.35
N GLY A 169 -1.41 -19.00 14.47
CA GLY A 169 -2.28 -19.20 15.63
C GLY A 169 -1.68 -18.64 16.93
N LYS A 170 -0.50 -18.01 16.84
CA LYS A 170 0.02 -17.18 17.92
C LYS A 170 -0.95 -16.03 18.00
N SER A 171 -1.54 -15.85 19.18
CA SER A 171 -2.04 -14.55 19.56
C SER A 171 -0.87 -13.59 19.41
N VAL A 172 -0.79 -12.91 18.27
CA VAL A 172 -0.11 -11.63 18.24
C VAL A 172 -0.89 -10.87 19.30
N ALA A 173 -0.21 -10.43 20.36
CA ALA A 173 -0.67 -9.22 20.97
C ALA A 173 -0.78 -8.24 19.80
N THR A 174 -2.02 -7.94 19.37
CA THR A 174 -2.30 -6.63 18.80
C THR A 174 -1.52 -5.63 19.64
N PRO A 175 -0.82 -4.64 19.07
CA PRO A 175 -0.56 -3.44 19.86
C PRO A 175 -1.90 -3.09 20.49
N GLN A 176 -1.93 -3.14 21.82
CA GLN A 176 -3.14 -3.02 22.62
C GLN A 176 -4.01 -1.88 22.05
N PRO A 177 -5.29 -2.10 21.69
CA PRO A 177 -6.21 -0.98 21.66
C PRO A 177 -6.24 -0.45 23.09
N ALA A 178 -6.11 0.86 23.31
CA ALA A 178 -6.51 1.41 24.60
C ALA A 178 -7.89 0.81 24.98
N PRO A 179 -8.05 0.38 26.24
CA PRO A 179 -8.72 -0.86 26.63
C PRO A 179 -10.14 -1.02 26.09
N GLN A 180 -10.46 -2.25 25.65
CA GLN A 180 -11.82 -2.67 25.29
C GLN A 180 -12.62 -3.01 26.54
N VAL A 181 -13.71 -2.30 26.81
CA VAL A 181 -14.77 -2.75 27.73
C VAL A 181 -15.85 -3.46 26.92
N ALA A 182 -16.34 -4.56 27.49
CA ALA A 182 -17.16 -5.62 26.89
C ALA A 182 -18.47 -5.18 26.21
N THR A 183 -18.94 -6.08 25.33
CA THR A 183 -20.20 -6.03 24.58
C THR A 183 -21.41 -5.62 25.42
N VAL A 184 -22.10 -4.55 24.98
CA VAL A 184 -23.50 -4.27 25.32
C VAL A 184 -24.23 -3.79 24.05
N GLN A 185 -25.21 -4.55 23.56
CA GLN A 185 -26.30 -4.01 22.73
C GLN A 185 -27.41 -3.46 23.66
N PRO A 186 -28.32 -2.60 23.18
CA PRO A 186 -28.09 -1.24 22.72
C PRO A 186 -28.76 -0.26 23.72
N ARG A 187 -28.07 0.82 24.14
CA ARG A 187 -28.83 2.00 24.60
C ARG A 187 -28.03 3.30 24.56
N GLN A 188 -28.82 4.34 24.27
CA GLN A 188 -28.50 5.67 23.78
C GLN A 188 -27.75 6.59 24.77
N ALA A 189 -27.01 7.54 24.15
CA ALA A 189 -26.71 8.94 24.54
C ALA A 189 -26.00 9.18 25.89
N GLY A 190 -25.00 10.06 26.06
CA GLY A 190 -24.28 11.10 25.29
C GLY A 190 -22.99 11.43 26.10
N ALA A 191 -22.09 12.36 25.81
CA ALA A 191 -22.03 13.52 24.93
C ALA A 191 -20.55 13.82 24.52
N GLN A 192 -20.40 14.74 23.56
CA GLN A 192 -19.25 14.97 22.67
C GLN A 192 -18.15 15.91 23.22
N THR A 193 -16.92 15.72 22.76
CA THR A 193 -16.06 16.86 22.33
C THR A 193 -16.12 16.92 20.81
N GLY A 194 -16.97 17.83 20.30
CA GLY A 194 -17.46 17.80 18.92
C GLY A 194 -16.44 18.35 17.92
N ALA A 195 -16.37 17.71 16.74
CA ALA A 195 -15.75 18.31 15.57
C ALA A 195 -16.35 19.71 15.34
N GLN A 196 -15.53 20.75 15.44
CA GLN A 196 -15.99 22.13 15.34
C GLN A 196 -15.84 22.62 13.90
N GLU A 197 -16.94 23.05 13.31
CA GLU A 197 -16.98 23.70 11.99
C GLU A 197 -17.31 25.18 12.19
N TYR A 198 -16.52 26.07 11.61
CA TYR A 198 -16.73 27.51 11.72
C TYR A 198 -16.35 28.22 10.42
N ALA A 199 -16.93 29.41 10.23
CA ALA A 199 -16.64 30.26 9.08
C ALA A 199 -15.30 30.97 9.32
N GLU A 200 -14.40 30.85 8.36
CA GLU A 200 -13.09 31.51 8.36
C GLU A 200 -12.70 31.72 6.90
N ALA A 201 -12.49 32.98 6.51
CA ALA A 201 -12.05 33.31 5.16
C ALA A 201 -10.54 33.57 5.18
N GLY A 202 -9.80 32.89 4.31
CA GLY A 202 -8.34 33.00 4.25
C GLY A 202 -7.76 32.50 2.94
N ARG A 203 -6.45 32.71 2.76
CA ARG A 203 -5.70 32.10 1.67
C ARG A 203 -4.80 31.01 2.23
N PHE A 204 -4.84 29.83 1.62
CA PHE A 204 -3.95 28.74 1.94
C PHE A 204 -2.96 28.51 0.81
N THR A 205 -1.67 28.43 1.13
CA THR A 205 -0.61 28.04 0.18
C THR A 205 -0.13 26.64 0.52
N ALA A 206 -0.26 25.72 -0.43
CA ALA A 206 0.14 24.33 -0.24
C ALA A 206 1.68 24.20 -0.20
N SER A 207 2.24 23.50 0.80
CA SER A 207 3.69 23.21 0.84
C SER A 207 4.08 21.93 0.12
N GLU A 208 3.07 21.17 -0.30
CA GLU A 208 3.14 19.90 -1.03
C GLU A 208 1.88 19.74 -1.90
N ASP A 209 1.76 18.61 -2.58
CA ASP A 209 0.60 18.29 -3.41
C ASP A 209 -0.55 17.77 -2.54
N ILE A 210 -1.69 18.47 -2.53
CA ILE A 210 -2.82 18.15 -1.63
C ILE A 210 -4.11 17.96 -2.41
N TYR A 211 -4.72 16.79 -2.24
CA TYR A 211 -5.98 16.44 -2.89
C TYR A 211 -7.20 17.00 -2.16
N PHE A 212 -8.13 17.58 -2.91
CA PHE A 212 -9.44 18.00 -2.40
C PHE A 212 -10.57 17.08 -2.88
N ARG A 213 -11.64 17.00 -2.09
CA ARG A 213 -12.77 16.06 -2.24
C ARG A 213 -14.12 16.78 -2.09
N ASN A 214 -15.23 16.09 -2.36
CA ASN A 214 -16.59 16.63 -2.12
C ASN A 214 -17.00 16.59 -0.65
N GLU A 215 -16.32 15.79 0.14
CA GLU A 215 -16.59 15.61 1.57
C GLU A 215 -15.25 15.56 2.32
N PRO A 216 -15.22 15.96 3.61
CA PRO A 216 -14.02 15.98 4.44
C PRO A 216 -13.68 14.56 4.96
N ASN A 217 -13.45 13.64 4.03
CA ASN A 217 -13.01 12.28 4.28
C ASN A 217 -11.88 11.94 3.30
N LEU A 218 -10.97 11.04 3.68
CA LEU A 218 -9.89 10.61 2.79
C LEU A 218 -10.26 9.42 1.90
N SER A 219 -11.33 8.70 2.24
CA SER A 219 -11.83 7.52 1.53
C SER A 219 -12.68 7.85 0.29
N GLY A 220 -13.16 9.09 0.17
CA GLY A 220 -13.98 9.55 -0.94
C GLY A 220 -13.18 9.91 -2.18
N LYS A 221 -13.88 9.97 -3.32
CA LYS A 221 -13.31 10.29 -4.64
C LYS A 221 -12.67 11.68 -4.64
N THR A 222 -11.38 11.73 -4.98
CA THR A 222 -10.64 12.98 -5.22
C THR A 222 -11.26 13.74 -6.40
N GLN A 223 -11.34 15.05 -6.26
CA GLN A 223 -11.99 15.94 -7.22
C GLN A 223 -10.98 16.82 -7.95
N GLY A 224 -9.79 16.93 -7.38
CA GLY A 224 -8.65 17.64 -7.92
C GLY A 224 -7.56 17.73 -6.85
N MET A 225 -6.53 18.48 -7.17
CA MET A 225 -5.35 18.65 -6.34
C MET A 225 -4.86 20.10 -6.47
N TYR A 226 -4.28 20.62 -5.39
CA TYR A 226 -3.41 21.79 -5.45
C TYR A 226 -1.97 21.30 -5.41
N TYR A 227 -1.17 21.73 -6.38
CA TYR A 227 0.25 21.44 -6.41
C TYR A 227 1.01 22.29 -5.38
N LYS A 228 2.19 21.81 -4.99
CA LYS A 228 3.11 22.58 -4.15
C LYS A 228 3.29 24.01 -4.66
N GLY A 229 3.08 24.98 -3.77
CA GLY A 229 3.20 26.42 -4.05
C GLY A 229 1.93 27.05 -4.60
N GLU A 230 0.92 26.27 -4.99
CA GLU A 230 -0.37 26.81 -5.41
C GLU A 230 -1.19 27.30 -4.22
N THR A 231 -2.10 28.24 -4.50
CA THR A 231 -2.92 28.88 -3.49
C THR A 231 -4.41 28.63 -3.71
N VAL A 232 -5.14 28.46 -2.62
CA VAL A 232 -6.60 28.35 -2.61
C VAL A 232 -7.18 29.32 -1.60
N ARG A 233 -8.26 30.01 -1.98
CA ARG A 233 -9.09 30.78 -1.05
C ARG A 233 -10.14 29.86 -0.46
N TYR A 234 -10.29 29.89 0.85
CA TYR A 234 -11.31 29.13 1.57
C TYR A 234 -12.21 30.06 2.38
N ASP A 235 -13.40 29.58 2.72
CA ASP A 235 -14.42 30.31 3.48
C ASP A 235 -14.86 29.56 4.75
N ARG A 236 -14.28 28.39 5.00
CA ARG A 236 -14.71 27.50 6.07
C ARG A 236 -13.61 26.57 6.55
N VAL A 237 -13.58 26.33 7.85
CA VAL A 237 -12.67 25.38 8.51
C VAL A 237 -13.46 24.37 9.32
N ARG A 238 -13.01 23.10 9.29
CA ARG A 238 -13.52 22.03 10.14
C ARG A 238 -12.37 21.36 10.88
N VAL A 239 -12.35 21.51 12.20
CA VAL A 239 -11.27 21.04 13.08
C VAL A 239 -11.66 19.71 13.71
N GLU A 240 -10.66 18.85 13.91
CA GLU A 240 -10.78 17.56 14.61
C GLU A 240 -11.80 16.61 13.99
N TYR A 241 -11.99 16.73 12.67
CA TYR A 241 -12.86 15.85 11.91
C TYR A 241 -12.02 14.77 11.24
N ASN A 242 -12.23 13.52 11.67
CA ASN A 242 -11.49 12.33 11.21
C ASN A 242 -9.96 12.45 11.41
N GLY A 243 -9.50 13.23 12.40
CA GLY A 243 -8.08 13.42 12.67
C GLY A 243 -7.40 14.49 11.80
N PHE A 244 -8.16 15.36 11.14
CA PHE A 244 -7.61 16.45 10.33
C PHE A 244 -8.24 17.79 10.65
N VAL A 245 -7.54 18.86 10.27
CA VAL A 245 -8.13 20.17 10.03
C VAL A 245 -8.37 20.30 8.53
N TRP A 246 -9.61 20.57 8.16
CA TRP A 246 -10.03 20.75 6.78
C TRP A 246 -10.34 22.21 6.50
N ILE A 247 -9.93 22.69 5.33
CA ILE A 247 -10.45 23.93 4.75
C ILE A 247 -11.43 23.61 3.63
N SER A 248 -12.35 24.54 3.36
CA SER A 248 -13.39 24.36 2.35
C SER A 248 -13.74 25.64 1.62
N TRP A 249 -14.03 25.49 0.32
CA TRP A 249 -14.50 26.55 -0.57
C TRP A 249 -15.55 26.02 -1.54
N VAL A 250 -16.33 26.92 -2.14
CA VAL A 250 -17.21 26.59 -3.26
C VAL A 250 -16.43 26.75 -4.58
N SER A 251 -16.34 25.68 -5.37
CA SER A 251 -15.67 25.72 -6.66
C SER A 251 -16.44 26.63 -7.63
N ALA A 252 -15.82 27.71 -8.10
CA ALA A 252 -16.45 28.66 -9.02
C ALA A 252 -16.93 28.02 -10.34
N ARG A 253 -16.28 26.94 -10.79
CA ARG A 253 -16.62 26.22 -12.04
C ARG A 253 -17.74 25.19 -11.85
N ALA A 254 -17.81 24.55 -10.69
CA ALA A 254 -18.75 23.44 -10.44
C ALA A 254 -19.93 23.82 -9.54
N GLY A 255 -19.86 24.93 -8.82
CA GLY A 255 -20.82 25.29 -7.77
C GLY A 255 -20.81 24.35 -6.55
N VAL A 256 -19.93 23.35 -6.53
CA VAL A 256 -19.85 22.31 -5.49
C VAL A 256 -18.82 22.69 -4.43
N ARG A 257 -19.18 22.48 -3.16
CA ARG A 257 -18.27 22.65 -2.01
C ARG A 257 -17.19 21.57 -2.01
N ARG A 258 -15.94 22.00 -1.86
CA ARG A 258 -14.76 21.13 -1.81
C ARG A 258 -14.13 21.18 -0.43
N TRP A 259 -13.46 20.09 -0.06
CA TRP A 259 -12.80 19.91 1.22
C TRP A 259 -11.38 19.44 0.99
N MET A 260 -10.43 20.12 1.62
CA MET A 260 -9.01 19.79 1.55
C MET A 260 -8.43 19.73 2.96
N PRO A 261 -7.73 18.66 3.32
CA PRO A 261 -7.10 18.59 4.61
C PRO A 261 -5.81 19.43 4.58
N ILE A 262 -5.52 20.16 5.65
CA ILE A 262 -4.35 21.04 5.74
C ILE A 262 -3.47 20.75 6.94
N LYS A 263 -3.99 20.02 7.93
CA LYS A 263 -3.27 19.61 9.13
C LYS A 263 -3.75 18.24 9.58
N VAL A 264 -2.87 17.50 10.23
CA VAL A 264 -3.23 16.29 10.97
C VAL A 264 -3.33 16.65 12.45
N ARG A 265 -4.42 16.24 13.09
CA ARG A 265 -4.64 16.37 14.53
C ARG A 265 -4.72 15.00 15.20
N LYS A 266 -4.00 14.85 16.30
CA LYS A 266 -4.06 13.69 17.18
C LYS A 266 -4.16 14.18 18.61
N ASN A 267 -5.18 13.73 19.35
CA ASN A 267 -5.41 14.12 20.75
C ASN A 267 -5.43 15.65 20.97
N GLY A 268 -6.07 16.41 20.08
CA GLY A 268 -6.17 17.87 20.15
C GLY A 268 -4.90 18.63 19.72
N GLN A 269 -3.79 17.93 19.44
CA GLN A 269 -2.54 18.54 19.02
C GLN A 269 -2.35 18.45 17.50
N THR A 270 -1.74 19.47 16.91
CA THR A 270 -1.33 19.44 15.49
C THR A 270 -0.02 18.67 15.39
N VAL A 271 -0.02 17.59 14.62
CA VAL A 271 1.17 16.74 14.44
C VAL A 271 1.81 16.93 13.07
N GLU A 272 1.08 17.49 12.11
CA GLU A 272 1.55 17.73 10.76
C GLU A 272 0.78 18.89 10.13
N THR A 273 1.42 19.64 9.24
CA THR A 273 0.83 20.79 8.55
C THR A 273 1.32 20.81 7.11
N TRP A 274 0.39 20.85 6.17
CA TRP A 274 0.63 20.69 4.73
C TRP A 274 0.64 22.02 3.96
N GLY A 275 0.83 23.13 4.66
CA GLY A 275 0.95 24.45 4.06
C GLY A 275 0.76 25.55 5.08
N ARG A 276 0.56 26.78 4.60
CA ARG A 276 0.39 27.94 5.49
C ARG A 276 -0.90 28.69 5.16
N VAL A 277 -1.55 29.15 6.21
CA VAL A 277 -2.69 30.07 6.15
C VAL A 277 -2.13 31.49 6.20
N GLU A 278 -2.63 32.35 5.31
CA GLU A 278 -2.31 33.77 5.17
C GLU A 278 -3.59 34.62 5.20
#